data_AF-A0A356FSV5-F1
#
_entry.id   AF-A0A356FSV5-F1
#
_cell.length_a   1.000
_cell.length_b   1.000
_cell.length_c   1.000
_cell.angle_alpha   90.00
_cell.angle_beta   90.00
_cell.angle_gamma   90.00
#
_symmetry.space_group_name_H-M   'P 1'
#
loop_
_entity.id
_entity.type
_entity.pdbx_description
1 polymer ?
#
loop_
_entity_poly.entity_id
_entity_poly.type
_entity_poly.pdbx_seq_one_letter_code
_entity_poly.pdbx_strand_id
1 'polypeptide(L)'
;MSTDTLTKTTTDFKVKDINLADFGQKEIEIAQHEMPGLMATREKYAKEQPLKGVRIMGSLHMTVQTAVLIETLQVLGADLRWCSCNIFSTQ
;
A
#
# COMPACT_ATOMS: atom_id res chain seq x y z
N MET A 1 2.43 42.17 3.30
CA MET A 1 2.02 41.13 4.25
C MET A 1 1.98 39.82 3.48
N SER A 2 3.06 39.03 3.58
CA SER A 2 3.09 37.71 2.97
C SER A 2 2.33 36.78 3.90
N THR A 3 1.19 36.27 3.45
CA THR A 3 0.42 35.29 4.21
C THR A 3 1.13 33.94 4.04
N ASP A 4 1.90 33.53 5.04
CA ASP A 4 2.41 32.16 5.10
C ASP A 4 1.22 31.20 5.26
N THR A 5 0.87 30.50 4.18
CA THR A 5 -0.07 29.38 4.25
C THR A 5 0.60 28.25 5.00
N LEU A 6 0.11 27.94 6.20
CA LEU A 6 0.59 26.85 7.05
C LEU A 6 0.70 25.54 6.25
N THR A 7 1.92 25.16 5.87
CA THR A 7 2.27 23.83 5.34
C THR A 7 2.27 22.83 6.49
N LYS A 8 1.10 22.50 7.02
CA LYS A 8 0.97 21.39 7.93
C LYS A 8 0.85 20.11 7.12
N THR A 9 1.98 19.49 6.79
CA THR A 9 2.02 18.08 6.39
C THR A 9 1.63 17.24 7.60
N THR A 10 0.36 17.26 7.97
CA THR A 10 -0.22 16.20 8.80
C THR A 10 -0.10 14.94 7.98
N THR A 11 0.81 14.05 8.37
CA THR A 11 0.96 12.67 7.88
C THR A 11 -0.35 12.14 7.35
N ASP A 12 -0.43 11.88 6.05
CA ASP A 12 -1.65 11.54 5.33
C ASP A 12 -2.03 10.06 5.51
N PHE A 13 -2.01 9.60 6.76
CA PHE A 13 -2.37 8.25 7.18
C PHE A 13 -2.78 8.23 8.66
N LYS A 14 -3.52 7.19 9.06
CA LYS A 14 -3.88 6.91 10.45
C LYS A 14 -3.70 5.43 10.74
N VAL A 15 -2.66 5.10 11.50
CA VAL A 15 -2.34 3.74 11.94
C VAL A 15 -2.23 3.70 13.46
N LYS A 16 -2.23 2.49 14.04
CA LYS A 16 -2.15 2.30 15.50
C LYS A 16 -0.77 2.66 16.06
N ASP A 17 0.29 2.09 15.48
CA ASP A 17 1.68 2.31 15.89
C ASP A 17 2.60 2.19 14.67
N ILE A 18 3.31 3.27 14.34
CA ILE A 18 4.20 3.32 13.17
C ILE A 18 5.54 2.60 13.43
N ASN A 19 5.91 2.36 14.70
CA ASN A 19 7.17 1.70 15.04
C ASN A 19 7.18 0.20 14.69
N LEU A 20 6.01 -0.38 14.35
CA LEU A 20 5.88 -1.75 13.89
C LEU A 20 6.25 -1.94 12.41
N ALA A 21 6.58 -0.87 11.69
CA ALA A 21 6.87 -0.92 10.25
C ALA A 21 7.99 -1.92 9.90
N ASP A 22 9.08 -1.95 10.66
CA ASP A 22 10.20 -2.86 10.41
C ASP A 22 9.81 -4.34 10.59
N PHE A 23 8.89 -4.62 11.52
CA PHE A 23 8.36 -5.96 11.72
C PHE A 23 7.40 -6.34 10.59
N GLY A 24 6.46 -5.45 10.26
CA GLY A 24 5.52 -5.65 9.15
C GLY A 24 6.23 -5.85 7.81
N GLN A 25 7.32 -5.14 7.56
CA GLN A 25 8.14 -5.30 6.35
C GLN A 25 8.69 -6.73 6.22
N LYS A 26 9.18 -7.32 7.32
CA LYS A 26 9.67 -8.71 7.32
C LYS A 26 8.54 -9.70 7.04
N GLU A 27 7.34 -9.46 7.57
CA GLU A 27 6.19 -10.32 7.28
C GLU A 27 5.76 -10.20 5.81
N ILE A 28 5.80 -9.00 5.24
CA ILE A 28 5.51 -8.76 3.82
C ILE A 28 6.51 -9.52 2.93
N GLU A 29 7.80 -9.47 3.24
CA GLU A 29 8.83 -10.22 2.51
C GLU A 29 8.57 -11.72 2.54
N ILE A 30 8.17 -12.28 3.68
CA ILE A 30 7.77 -13.68 3.80
C ILE A 30 6.53 -13.96 2.94
N ALA A 31 5.52 -13.09 2.99
CA ALA A 31 4.29 -13.27 2.21
C ALA A 31 4.52 -13.19 0.69
N GLN A 32 5.49 -12.41 0.22
CA GLN A 32 5.85 -12.37 -1.21
C GLN A 32 6.27 -13.75 -1.72
N HIS A 33 7.02 -14.53 -0.92
CA HIS A 33 7.41 -15.90 -1.28
C HIS A 33 6.21 -16.85 -1.39
N GLU A 34 5.18 -16.67 -0.56
CA GLU A 34 3.96 -17.48 -0.55
C GLU A 34 2.90 -17.01 -1.55
N MET A 35 3.16 -15.92 -2.30
CA MET A 35 2.23 -15.34 -3.27
C MET A 35 2.82 -15.31 -4.70
N PRO A 36 3.25 -16.47 -5.26
CA PRO A 36 3.98 -16.52 -6.52
C PRO A 36 3.19 -16.00 -7.72
N GLY A 37 1.86 -16.19 -7.74
CA GLY A 37 1.01 -15.68 -8.82
C GLY A 37 0.99 -14.15 -8.89
N LEU A 38 1.02 -13.48 -7.74
CA LEU A 38 1.04 -12.03 -7.65
C LEU A 38 2.42 -11.47 -8.01
N MET A 39 3.49 -12.13 -7.57
CA MET A 39 4.87 -11.78 -7.94
C MET A 39 5.15 -11.96 -9.43
N ALA A 40 4.68 -13.06 -10.04
CA ALA A 40 4.77 -13.24 -11.48
C ALA A 40 3.99 -12.17 -12.26
N THR A 41 2.82 -11.75 -11.75
CA THR A 41 2.02 -10.67 -12.36
C THR A 41 2.77 -9.33 -12.28
N ARG A 42 3.34 -9.03 -11.11
CA ARG A 42 4.17 -7.83 -10.89
C ARG A 42 5.32 -7.79 -11.89
N GLU A 43 6.10 -8.85 -12.00
CA GLU A 43 7.26 -8.93 -12.91
C GLU A 43 6.85 -8.78 -14.38
N LYS A 44 5.76 -9.46 -14.79
CA LYS A 44 5.28 -9.44 -16.17
C LYS A 44 4.86 -8.05 -16.65
N TYR A 45 4.15 -7.29 -15.81
CA TYR A 45 3.53 -6.03 -16.20
C TYR A 45 4.23 -4.77 -15.67
N ALA A 46 5.26 -4.91 -14.82
CA ALA A 46 6.00 -3.78 -14.25
C ALA A 46 6.58 -2.84 -15.32
N LYS A 47 7.02 -3.33 -16.49
CA LYS A 47 7.54 -2.46 -17.55
C LYS A 47 6.45 -1.72 -18.32
N GLU A 48 5.28 -2.33 -18.46
CA GLU A 48 4.14 -1.79 -19.21
C GLU A 48 3.43 -0.69 -18.42
N GLN A 49 3.50 -0.72 -17.08
CA GLN A 49 2.83 0.23 -16.19
C GLN A 49 1.33 0.40 -16.54
N PRO A 50 0.55 -0.70 -16.62
CA PRO A 50 -0.81 -0.66 -17.15
C PRO A 50 -1.78 0.18 -16.30
N LEU A 51 -1.44 0.46 -15.03
CA LEU A 51 -2.25 1.25 -14.13
C LEU A 51 -1.76 2.70 -13.98
N LYS A 52 -0.82 3.14 -14.84
CA LYS A 52 -0.27 4.49 -14.79
C LYS A 52 -1.36 5.56 -14.84
N GLY A 53 -1.41 6.40 -13.80
CA GLY A 53 -2.37 7.50 -13.69
C GLY A 53 -3.76 7.10 -13.21
N VAL A 54 -3.98 5.81 -12.90
CA VAL A 54 -5.21 5.33 -12.28
C VAL A 54 -5.15 5.60 -10.78
N ARG A 55 -6.22 6.18 -10.24
CA ARG A 55 -6.40 6.35 -8.79
C ARG A 55 -7.30 5.26 -8.24
N ILE A 56 -6.80 4.48 -7.29
CA ILE A 56 -7.48 3.33 -6.70
C ILE A 56 -7.73 3.58 -5.22
N MET A 57 -8.99 3.42 -4.81
CA MET A 57 -9.42 3.45 -3.41
C MET A 57 -9.78 2.02 -2.99
N GLY A 58 -9.01 1.43 -2.08
CA GLY A 58 -9.27 0.08 -1.58
C GLY A 58 -9.97 0.08 -0.23
N SER A 59 -10.98 -0.76 -0.08
CA SER A 59 -11.61 -1.11 1.20
C SER A 59 -11.61 -2.62 1.33
N LEU A 60 -10.56 -3.15 1.96
CA LEU A 60 -10.30 -4.59 2.11
C LEU A 60 -9.51 -4.80 3.40
N HIS A 61 -9.59 -5.99 4.01
CA HIS A 61 -8.81 -6.34 5.20
C HIS A 61 -7.33 -5.92 5.05
N MET A 62 -6.87 -5.06 5.96
CA MET A 62 -5.49 -4.55 5.94
C MET A 62 -4.56 -5.55 6.61
N THR A 63 -4.27 -6.65 5.91
CA THR A 63 -3.36 -7.73 6.34
C THR A 63 -2.05 -7.68 5.57
N VAL A 64 -1.09 -8.52 5.97
CA VAL A 64 0.21 -8.70 5.27
C VAL A 64 0.03 -9.07 3.79
N GLN A 65 -0.91 -9.96 3.46
CA GLN A 65 -1.17 -10.37 2.07
C GLN A 65 -1.72 -9.19 1.23
N THR A 66 -2.56 -8.35 1.83
CA THR A 66 -3.10 -7.16 1.18
C THR A 66 -2.01 -6.12 0.94
N ALA A 67 -0.99 -6.02 1.80
CA ALA A 67 0.17 -5.17 1.53
C ALA A 67 0.91 -5.59 0.24
N VAL A 68 1.11 -6.89 0.02
CA VAL A 68 1.71 -7.40 -1.24
C VAL A 68 0.86 -7.01 -2.45
N LEU A 69 -0.47 -7.06 -2.33
CA LEU A 69 -1.39 -6.59 -3.37
C LEU A 69 -1.24 -5.09 -3.64
N ILE A 70 -1.22 -4.27 -2.59
CA ILE A 70 -1.06 -2.81 -2.70
C ILE A 70 0.26 -2.46 -3.38
N GLU A 71 1.38 -3.05 -2.95
CA GLU A 71 2.69 -2.86 -3.57
C GLU A 71 2.69 -3.29 -5.03
N THR A 72 2.00 -4.38 -5.36
CA THR A 72 1.88 -4.83 -6.74
C THR A 72 1.14 -3.80 -7.59
N LEU A 73 -0.01 -3.30 -7.14
CA LEU A 73 -0.76 -2.26 -7.86
C LEU A 73 0.07 -0.97 -8.02
N GLN A 74 0.82 -0.58 -7.00
CA GLN A 74 1.70 0.58 -7.04
C GLN A 74 2.82 0.40 -8.08
N VAL A 75 3.45 -0.78 -8.09
CA VAL A 75 4.48 -1.13 -9.07
C VAL A 75 3.91 -1.18 -10.49
N LEU A 76 2.63 -1.46 -10.67
CA LEU A 76 1.96 -1.38 -11.97
C LEU A 76 1.55 0.05 -12.37
N GLY A 77 1.82 1.05 -11.52
CA GLY A 77 1.68 2.48 -11.82
C GLY A 77 0.48 3.17 -11.19
N ALA A 78 -0.28 2.49 -10.33
CA ALA A 78 -1.45 3.07 -9.68
C ALA A 78 -1.08 4.05 -8.54
N ASP A 79 -1.92 5.07 -8.36
CA ASP A 79 -1.96 5.91 -7.16
C ASP A 79 -3.05 5.37 -6.21
N LEU A 80 -2.69 5.12 -4.95
CA LEU A 80 -3.47 4.27 -4.05
C LEU A 80 -3.80 4.97 -2.73
N ARG A 81 -5.02 4.72 -2.24
CA ARG A 81 -5.41 4.94 -0.84
C ARG A 81 -6.18 3.74 -0.32
N TRP A 82 -6.02 3.42 0.95
CA TRP A 82 -6.58 2.19 1.52
C TRP A 82 -7.23 2.39 2.87
N CYS A 83 -8.28 1.62 3.15
CA CYS A 83 -8.85 1.42 4.47
C CYS A 83 -9.23 -0.05 4.69
N SER A 84 -9.35 -0.45 5.95
CA SER A 84 -9.84 -1.79 6.30
C SER A 84 -11.36 -1.84 6.21
N CYS A 85 -11.90 -2.92 5.63
CA CYS A 85 -13.35 -3.13 5.55
C CYS A 85 -13.94 -3.77 6.83
N ASN A 86 -13.11 -4.13 7.81
CA ASN A 86 -13.56 -4.69 9.09
C ASN A 86 -12.72 -4.19 10.26
N ILE A 87 -13.43 -3.77 11.33
CA ILE A 87 -12.89 -3.10 12.52
C ILE A 87 -11.87 -3.92 13.33
N PHE A 88 -11.77 -5.24 13.13
CA PHE A 88 -10.84 -6.13 13.86
C PHE A 88 -9.82 -6.84 12.97
N SER A 89 -9.86 -6.60 11.67
CA SER A 89 -9.09 -7.37 10.69
C SER A 89 -7.72 -6.77 10.34
N THR A 90 -7.45 -5.53 10.75
CA THR A 90 -6.18 -4.87 10.51
C THR A 90 -5.09 -5.52 11.36
N GLN A 91 -3.97 -5.83 10.70
CA GLN A 91 -2.72 -6.24 11.35
C GLN A 91 -1.80 -5.03 11.45
#